data_AF-A0A3B9VIV9-F1
#
_entry.id   AF-A0A3B9VIV9-F1
#
_cell.length_a   1.000
_cell.length_b   1.000
_cell.length_c   1.000
_cell.angle_alpha   90.00
_cell.angle_beta   90.00
_cell.angle_gamma   90.00
#
_symmetry.space_group_name_H-M   'P 1'
#
loop_
_entity.id
_entity.type
_entity.pdbx_description
1 polymer ?
#
loop_
_entity_poly.entity_id
_entity_poly.type
_entity_poly.pdbx_seq_one_letter_code
_entity_poly.pdbx_strand_id
1 'polypeptide(L)'
;CGGCMTGCRFNAKNTLPKNYLGLAEKAGAIVFPELTVESFEQVENGDWKITARASSSWFGSKKVFIAKDLVLAAGTYNTQKLLHRMRDKGSLPKLSPTLGSLSRTNSEALTGAIMPRKSAIDFSKGAAITSSFFPDENTHVEPVRYGKGSNLMGLLQTIMTDGSAAKQRRRNWI
;
A
#
# COMPACT_ATOMS: atom_id res chain seq x y z
N CYS A 1 -19.81 -6.21 -6.78
CA CYS A 1 -18.92 -7.40 -6.87
C CYS A 1 -17.91 -7.49 -5.71
N GLY A 2 -17.91 -6.58 -4.72
CA GLY A 2 -17.04 -6.64 -3.54
C GLY A 2 -15.52 -6.54 -3.80
N GLY A 3 -15.08 -6.43 -5.06
CA GLY A 3 -13.66 -6.57 -5.44
C GLY A 3 -12.85 -5.27 -5.46
N CYS A 4 -13.28 -4.19 -4.80
CA CYS A 4 -12.59 -2.89 -4.93
C CYS A 4 -11.18 -2.90 -4.34
N MET A 5 -10.96 -3.71 -3.30
CA MET A 5 -9.67 -3.88 -2.60
C MET A 5 -8.75 -4.88 -3.28
N THR A 6 -9.30 -5.91 -3.95
CA THR A 6 -8.54 -6.98 -4.60
C THR A 6 -8.34 -6.77 -6.12
N GLY A 7 -8.85 -5.65 -6.64
CA GLY A 7 -8.76 -5.29 -8.06
C GLY A 7 -10.11 -5.36 -8.77
N CYS A 8 -10.49 -4.26 -9.42
CA CYS A 8 -11.76 -4.16 -10.13
C CYS A 8 -11.67 -4.85 -11.50
N ARG A 9 -12.39 -5.97 -11.66
CA ARG A 9 -12.49 -6.74 -12.92
C ARG A 9 -13.48 -6.17 -13.94
N PHE A 10 -14.30 -5.20 -13.56
CA PHE A 10 -15.44 -4.71 -14.36
C PHE A 10 -15.20 -3.32 -14.93
N ASN A 11 -13.95 -2.87 -14.96
CA ASN A 11 -13.57 -1.53 -15.39
C ASN A 11 -14.21 -0.35 -14.61
N ALA A 12 -14.99 -0.60 -13.56
CA ALA A 12 -15.75 0.42 -12.84
C ALA A 12 -14.92 1.32 -11.91
N LYS A 13 -13.69 0.93 -11.57
CA LYS A 13 -12.76 1.75 -10.75
C LYS A 13 -11.89 2.60 -11.65
N ASN A 14 -11.94 3.92 -11.45
CA ASN A 14 -11.06 4.90 -12.11
C ASN A 14 -9.66 4.88 -11.47
N THR A 15 -8.89 3.83 -11.79
CA THR A 15 -7.54 3.60 -11.27
C THR A 15 -6.51 4.53 -11.92
N LEU A 16 -5.35 4.72 -11.26
CA LEU A 16 -4.26 5.58 -11.77
C LEU A 16 -3.88 5.31 -13.25
N PRO A 17 -3.73 4.05 -13.71
CA PRO A 17 -3.48 3.74 -15.12
C PRO A 17 -4.53 4.26 -16.11
N LYS A 18 -5.77 4.44 -15.66
CA LYS A 18 -6.91 4.86 -16.50
C LYS A 18 -7.15 6.37 -16.48
N ASN A 19 -6.53 7.09 -15.56
CA ASN A 19 -6.66 8.53 -15.44
C ASN A 19 -5.31 9.21 -15.70
N TYR A 20 -4.70 9.81 -14.69
CA TYR A 20 -3.47 10.60 -14.76
C TYR A 20 -2.32 9.89 -15.46
N LEU A 21 -2.10 8.60 -15.25
CA LEU A 21 -1.00 7.92 -15.93
C LEU A 21 -1.27 7.79 -17.43
N GLY A 22 -2.50 7.41 -17.81
CA GLY A 22 -2.91 7.37 -19.22
C GLY A 22 -2.90 8.76 -19.89
N LEU A 23 -3.21 9.83 -19.15
CA LEU A 23 -3.08 11.21 -19.64
C LEU A 23 -1.61 11.61 -19.80
N ALA A 24 -0.75 11.23 -18.85
CA ALA A 24 0.68 11.52 -18.92
C ALA A 24 1.36 10.79 -20.09
N GLU A 25 1.05 9.51 -20.31
CA GLU A 25 1.56 8.76 -21.46
C GLU A 25 1.09 9.35 -22.80
N LYS A 26 -0.17 9.79 -22.89
CA LYS A 26 -0.68 10.54 -24.07
C LYS A 26 0.04 11.86 -24.31
N ALA A 27 0.56 12.49 -23.24
CA ALA A 27 1.36 13.70 -23.32
C ALA A 27 2.86 13.44 -23.55
N GLY A 28 3.27 12.18 -23.75
CA GLY A 28 4.64 11.79 -24.09
C GLY A 28 5.47 11.27 -22.92
N ALA A 29 4.90 11.09 -21.73
CA ALA A 29 5.60 10.41 -20.64
C ALA A 29 5.84 8.93 -20.98
N ILE A 30 7.01 8.40 -20.62
CA ILE A 30 7.36 7.00 -20.84
C ILE A 30 7.38 6.28 -19.50
N VAL A 31 6.56 5.24 -19.37
CA VAL A 31 6.56 4.36 -18.19
C VAL A 31 7.51 3.20 -18.41
N PHE A 32 8.43 2.98 -17.49
CA PHE A 32 9.27 1.79 -17.44
C PHE A 32 8.75 0.84 -16.35
N PRO A 33 7.81 -0.07 -16.68
CA PRO A 33 7.24 -0.98 -15.69
C PRO A 33 8.27 -1.98 -15.19
N GLU A 34 7.97 -2.63 -14.06
CA GLU A 34 8.79 -3.71 -13.48
C GLU A 34 10.25 -3.32 -13.19
N LEU A 35 10.50 -2.04 -12.93
CA LEU A 35 11.80 -1.54 -12.46
C LEU A 35 11.68 -0.99 -11.05
N THR A 36 12.57 -1.45 -10.17
CA THR A 36 12.72 -0.95 -8.80
C THR A 36 13.99 -0.13 -8.72
N VAL A 37 13.86 1.16 -8.41
CA VAL A 37 15.00 2.04 -8.13
C VAL A 37 15.67 1.63 -6.81
N GLU A 38 16.98 1.44 -6.82
CA GLU A 38 17.75 1.00 -5.65
C GLU A 38 18.66 2.09 -5.08
N SER A 39 19.14 2.98 -5.94
CA SER A 39 20.01 4.11 -5.60
C SER A 39 19.95 5.22 -6.63
N PHE A 40 20.33 6.42 -6.18
CA PHE A 40 20.56 7.57 -7.04
C PHE A 40 21.61 8.48 -6.43
N GLU A 41 22.31 9.24 -7.28
CA GLU A 41 23.38 10.16 -6.89
C GLU A 41 23.44 11.32 -7.89
N GLN A 42 23.90 12.50 -7.44
CA GLN A 42 24.25 13.58 -8.36
C GLN A 42 25.64 13.31 -8.93
N VAL A 43 25.77 13.43 -10.25
CA VAL A 43 27.07 13.38 -10.94
C VAL A 43 27.65 14.80 -11.10
N GLU A 44 28.88 14.92 -11.57
CA GLU A 44 29.64 16.20 -11.56
C GLU A 44 28.92 17.36 -12.27
N ASN A 45 28.13 17.08 -13.31
CA ASN A 45 27.40 18.09 -14.06
C ASN A 45 26.09 18.55 -13.37
N GLY A 46 25.75 17.99 -12.20
CA GLY A 46 24.53 18.28 -11.44
C GLY A 46 23.33 17.39 -11.76
N ASP A 47 23.41 16.56 -12.81
CA ASP A 47 22.35 15.62 -13.16
C ASP A 47 22.27 14.46 -12.15
N TRP A 48 21.09 13.84 -12.09
CA TRP A 48 20.86 12.63 -11.31
C TRP A 48 21.15 11.39 -12.14
N LYS A 49 21.99 10.51 -11.59
CA LYS A 49 22.16 9.13 -12.06
C LYS A 49 21.31 8.22 -11.20
N ILE A 50 20.37 7.52 -11.81
CA ILE A 50 19.41 6.63 -11.15
C ILE A 50 19.72 5.19 -11.55
N THR A 51 19.93 4.32 -10.57
CA THR A 51 20.12 2.89 -10.80
C THR A 51 18.89 2.11 -10.37
N ALA A 52 18.32 1.39 -11.32
CA ALA A 52 17.18 0.50 -11.11
C ALA A 52 17.52 -0.94 -11.50
N ARG A 53 16.76 -1.90 -10.97
CA ARG A 53 16.82 -3.31 -11.38
C ARG A 53 15.44 -3.81 -11.76
N ALA A 54 15.37 -4.92 -12.50
CA ALA A 54 14.13 -5.65 -12.70
C ALA A 54 13.52 -6.07 -11.35
N SER A 55 12.24 -5.75 -11.12
CA SER A 55 11.54 -6.03 -9.86
C SER A 55 11.43 -7.53 -9.58
N SER A 56 11.23 -8.33 -10.63
CA SER A 56 11.00 -9.78 -10.60
C SER A 56 12.26 -10.64 -10.54
N SER A 57 13.45 -10.05 -10.69
CA SER A 57 14.70 -10.80 -10.70
C SER A 57 15.62 -10.42 -9.54
N TRP A 58 16.06 -11.43 -8.79
CA TRP A 58 17.05 -11.28 -7.73
C TRP A 58 18.45 -10.98 -8.28
N PHE A 59 18.75 -11.47 -9.49
CA PHE A 59 20.02 -11.29 -10.20
C PHE A 59 19.83 -10.56 -11.54
N GLY A 60 18.88 -9.62 -11.58
CA GLY A 60 18.55 -8.89 -12.80
C GLY A 60 19.63 -7.90 -13.20
N SER A 61 19.78 -7.68 -14.51
CA SER A 61 20.62 -6.61 -15.04
C SER A 61 20.17 -5.26 -14.49
N LYS A 62 21.13 -4.42 -14.09
CA LYS A 62 20.86 -3.05 -13.68
C LYS A 62 20.63 -2.17 -14.89
N LYS A 63 19.66 -1.27 -14.79
CA LYS A 63 19.39 -0.21 -15.76
C LYS A 63 19.74 1.13 -15.13
N VAL A 64 20.45 1.96 -15.88
CA VAL A 64 20.85 3.30 -15.45
C VAL A 64 20.07 4.33 -16.26
N PHE A 65 19.58 5.35 -15.58
CA PHE A 65 18.94 6.52 -16.17
C PHE A 65 19.70 7.76 -15.75
N ILE A 66 19.75 8.76 -16.63
CA ILE A 66 20.27 10.10 -16.32
C ILE A 66 19.10 11.07 -16.46
N ALA A 67 18.92 11.96 -15.49
CA ALA A 67 17.85 12.95 -15.50
C ALA A 67 18.32 14.26 -14.85
N LYS A 68 17.85 15.40 -15.37
CA LYS A 68 18.12 16.72 -14.78
C LYS A 68 17.41 16.89 -13.43
N ASP A 69 16.15 16.44 -13.38
CA ASP A 69 15.30 16.53 -12.20
C ASP A 69 14.88 15.13 -11.72
N LEU A 70 14.81 14.96 -10.41
CA LEU A 70 14.39 13.71 -9.76
C LEU A 70 13.23 13.96 -8.79
N VAL A 71 12.07 13.38 -9.08
CA VAL A 71 10.90 13.39 -8.20
C VAL A 71 10.71 11.99 -7.62
N LEU A 72 10.67 11.89 -6.28
CA LEU A 72 10.43 10.62 -5.59
C LEU A 72 8.95 10.45 -5.23
N ALA A 73 8.32 9.42 -5.79
CA ALA A 73 6.89 9.12 -5.57
C ALA A 73 6.64 7.62 -5.31
N ALA A 74 7.53 6.95 -4.56
CA ALA A 74 7.45 5.51 -4.29
C ALA A 74 6.47 5.15 -3.14
N GLY A 75 5.57 6.06 -2.77
CA GLY A 75 4.73 5.96 -1.57
C GLY A 75 5.49 6.25 -0.28
N THR A 76 4.77 6.39 0.84
CA THR A 76 5.30 6.81 2.14
C THR A 76 6.48 5.95 2.59
N TYR A 77 6.31 4.63 2.62
CA TYR A 77 7.32 3.71 3.14
C TYR A 77 8.56 3.62 2.23
N ASN A 78 8.40 3.34 0.94
CA ASN A 78 9.56 3.09 0.07
C ASN A 78 10.33 4.38 -0.26
N THR A 79 9.67 5.54 -0.32
CA THR A 79 10.37 6.83 -0.51
C THR A 79 11.29 7.11 0.68
N GLN A 80 10.77 6.99 1.90
CA GLN A 80 11.59 7.17 3.10
C GLN A 80 12.71 6.13 3.17
N LYS A 81 12.41 4.84 2.95
CA LYS A 81 13.41 3.76 2.95
C LYS A 81 14.55 4.03 1.98
N LEU A 82 14.24 4.51 0.78
CA LEU A 82 15.25 4.84 -0.23
C LEU A 82 16.08 6.06 0.20
N LEU A 83 15.43 7.12 0.68
CA LEU A 83 16.10 8.33 1.15
C LEU A 83 17.02 8.07 2.35
N HIS A 84 16.58 7.30 3.34
CA HIS A 84 17.43 6.88 4.46
C HIS A 84 18.66 6.13 3.96
N ARG A 85 18.47 5.16 3.06
CA ARG A 85 19.59 4.43 2.45
C ARG A 85 20.57 5.37 1.73
N MET A 86 20.07 6.36 0.99
CA MET A 86 20.93 7.29 0.24
C MET A 86 21.70 8.23 1.18
N ARG A 87 21.08 8.67 2.28
CA ARG A 87 21.76 9.43 3.34
C ARG A 87 22.85 8.59 4.01
N ASP A 88 22.52 7.38 4.43
CA ASP A 88 23.43 6.51 5.18
C ASP A 88 24.63 6.05 4.33
N LYS A 89 24.47 6.01 3.00
CA LYS A 89 25.56 5.76 2.04
C LYS A 89 26.37 7.02 1.67
N GLY A 90 25.96 8.20 2.13
CA GLY A 90 26.64 9.47 1.83
C GLY A 90 26.25 10.13 0.50
N SER A 91 25.32 9.56 -0.28
CA SER A 91 24.85 10.16 -1.55
C SER A 91 23.97 11.39 -1.33
N LEU A 92 23.37 11.55 -0.14
CA LEU A 92 22.59 12.72 0.26
C LEU A 92 23.06 13.26 1.62
N PRO A 93 24.27 13.83 1.71
CA PRO A 93 24.86 14.22 3.00
C PRO A 93 24.14 15.41 3.67
N LYS A 94 23.39 16.19 2.89
CA LYS A 94 22.62 17.35 3.36
C LYS A 94 21.20 16.98 3.82
N LEU A 95 20.81 15.70 3.78
CA LEU A 95 19.47 15.27 4.15
C LEU A 95 19.28 15.35 5.67
N SER A 96 18.21 15.99 6.11
CA SER A 96 17.93 16.20 7.53
C SER A 96 17.88 14.88 8.32
N PRO A 97 18.46 14.83 9.54
CA PRO A 97 18.30 13.70 10.43
C PRO A 97 16.86 13.48 10.89
N THR A 98 15.98 14.49 10.75
CA THR A 98 14.56 14.41 11.12
C THR A 98 13.71 13.65 10.09
N LEU A 99 14.28 13.24 8.95
CA LEU A 99 13.57 12.43 7.95
C LEU A 99 12.91 11.21 8.62
N GLY A 100 11.63 11.03 8.34
CA GLY A 100 10.82 9.92 8.85
C GLY A 100 10.28 10.07 10.27
N SER A 101 10.64 11.16 10.97
CA SER A 101 9.95 11.55 12.20
C SER A 101 8.44 11.72 11.96
N LEU A 102 7.65 11.38 12.98
CA LEU A 102 6.18 11.48 12.95
C LEU A 102 5.48 10.66 11.85
N SER A 103 6.11 9.59 11.35
CA SER A 103 5.42 8.63 10.48
C SER A 103 4.28 7.95 11.22
N ARG A 104 3.07 7.94 10.63
CA ARG A 104 1.85 7.36 11.21
C ARG A 104 1.17 6.40 10.24
N THR A 105 0.35 5.50 10.77
CA THR A 105 -0.31 4.40 10.03
C THR A 105 -1.79 4.66 9.72
N ASN A 106 -2.20 5.92 9.52
CA ASN A 106 -3.61 6.35 9.40
C ASN A 106 -4.52 5.98 10.59
N SER A 107 -3.96 5.35 11.64
CA SER A 107 -4.69 4.91 12.85
C SER A 107 -5.88 3.99 12.56
N GLU A 108 -5.84 3.22 11.47
CA GLU A 108 -6.92 2.28 11.12
C GLU A 108 -6.84 0.99 11.93
N ALA A 109 -8.00 0.49 12.36
CA ALA A 109 -8.16 -0.83 12.96
C ALA A 109 -9.09 -1.70 12.09
N LEU A 110 -8.62 -2.89 11.72
CA LEU A 110 -9.41 -3.85 10.94
C LEU A 110 -10.09 -4.85 11.87
N THR A 111 -11.42 -4.74 11.98
CA THR A 111 -12.24 -5.71 12.70
C THR A 111 -12.99 -6.61 11.71
N GLY A 112 -13.26 -7.85 12.11
CA GLY A 112 -13.94 -8.84 11.29
C GLY A 112 -15.29 -9.22 11.90
N ALA A 113 -16.33 -9.28 11.07
CA ALA A 113 -17.60 -9.90 11.41
C ALA A 113 -17.78 -11.16 10.54
N ILE A 114 -17.98 -12.31 11.18
CA ILE A 114 -18.16 -13.60 10.49
C ILE A 114 -19.61 -14.03 10.62
N MET A 115 -20.28 -14.26 9.49
CA MET A 115 -21.64 -14.75 9.45
C MET A 115 -21.68 -16.28 9.37
N PRO A 116 -22.74 -16.94 9.91
CA PRO A 116 -22.92 -18.38 9.76
C PRO A 116 -22.92 -18.79 8.28
N ARG A 117 -22.35 -19.96 7.97
CA ARG A 117 -22.30 -20.49 6.58
C ARG A 117 -23.67 -20.60 5.91
N LYS A 118 -24.75 -20.77 6.69
CA LYS A 118 -26.14 -20.88 6.21
C LYS A 118 -26.87 -19.53 6.16
N SER A 119 -26.18 -18.40 6.22
CA SER A 119 -26.81 -17.09 6.08
C SER A 119 -27.53 -16.99 4.74
N ALA A 120 -28.76 -16.47 4.74
CA ALA A 120 -29.52 -16.21 3.51
C ALA A 120 -28.91 -15.08 2.67
N ILE A 121 -28.08 -14.22 3.28
CA ILE A 121 -27.47 -13.06 2.64
C ILE A 121 -26.04 -13.40 2.20
N ASP A 122 -25.75 -13.23 0.92
CA ASP A 122 -24.40 -13.33 0.37
C ASP A 122 -23.66 -11.99 0.55
N PHE A 123 -22.89 -11.88 1.63
CA PHE A 123 -22.11 -10.69 1.97
C PHE A 123 -20.92 -10.43 1.03
N SER A 124 -20.60 -11.33 0.09
CA SER A 124 -19.58 -11.06 -0.93
C SER A 124 -20.11 -10.16 -2.07
N LYS A 125 -21.44 -9.99 -2.16
CA LYS A 125 -22.11 -9.15 -3.15
C LYS A 125 -22.38 -7.75 -2.60
N GLY A 126 -22.54 -6.80 -3.52
CA GLY A 126 -22.73 -5.38 -3.22
C GLY A 126 -21.49 -4.51 -3.45
N ALA A 127 -21.59 -3.25 -3.01
CA ALA A 127 -20.49 -2.29 -2.99
C ALA A 127 -19.51 -2.63 -1.86
N ALA A 128 -18.22 -2.39 -2.11
CA ALA A 128 -17.17 -2.78 -1.17
C ALA A 128 -17.21 -1.97 0.14
N ILE A 129 -17.46 -0.67 0.03
CA ILE A 129 -17.64 0.28 1.13
C ILE A 129 -18.94 1.02 0.83
N THR A 130 -19.89 1.01 1.76
CA THR A 130 -21.26 1.50 1.52
C THR A 130 -21.66 2.72 2.32
N SER A 131 -21.11 2.84 3.53
CA SER A 131 -21.62 3.77 4.54
C SER A 131 -20.54 4.07 5.54
N SER A 132 -20.72 5.16 6.28
CA SER A 132 -19.89 5.52 7.43
C SER A 132 -20.79 5.60 8.65
N PHE A 133 -20.33 5.08 9.78
CA PHE A 133 -20.96 5.33 11.06
C PHE A 133 -19.94 5.90 12.05
N PHE A 134 -20.39 6.85 12.86
CA PHE A 134 -19.58 7.58 13.82
C PHE A 134 -20.23 7.35 15.20
N PRO A 135 -19.78 6.33 15.97
CA PRO A 135 -20.38 6.05 17.27
C PRO A 135 -20.04 7.13 18.31
N ASP A 136 -18.98 7.91 18.07
CA ASP A 136 -18.57 9.07 18.85
C ASP A 136 -17.77 10.04 17.96
N GLU A 137 -17.27 11.15 18.53
CA GLU A 137 -16.54 12.20 17.79
C GLU A 137 -15.16 11.77 17.25
N ASN A 138 -14.57 10.71 17.80
CA ASN A 138 -13.21 10.26 17.50
C ASN A 138 -13.16 8.93 16.74
N THR A 139 -14.29 8.24 16.61
CA THR A 139 -14.38 6.93 15.98
C THR A 139 -15.15 7.04 14.67
N HIS A 140 -14.55 6.54 13.60
CA HIS A 140 -15.20 6.37 12.30
C HIS A 140 -15.08 4.92 11.88
N VAL A 141 -16.20 4.33 11.49
CA VAL A 141 -16.23 2.94 11.03
C VAL A 141 -16.93 2.83 9.69
N GLU A 142 -16.29 2.07 8.80
CA GLU A 142 -16.81 1.74 7.49
C GLU A 142 -16.98 0.22 7.38
N PRO A 143 -18.18 -0.29 7.07
CA PRO A 143 -18.36 -1.69 6.78
C PRO A 143 -17.74 -1.98 5.40
N VAL A 144 -16.66 -2.75 5.43
CA VAL A 144 -15.95 -3.18 4.23
C VAL A 144 -16.22 -4.66 3.98
N ARG A 145 -16.54 -5.00 2.73
CA ARG A 145 -16.69 -6.40 2.29
C ARG A 145 -15.71 -6.74 1.18
N TYR A 146 -15.32 -8.01 1.13
CA TYR A 146 -14.45 -8.55 0.10
C TYR A 146 -15.23 -9.40 -0.89
N GLY A 147 -14.81 -9.38 -2.17
CA GLY A 147 -15.39 -10.22 -3.21
C GLY A 147 -15.12 -11.70 -2.98
N LYS A 148 -15.99 -12.56 -3.53
CA LYS A 148 -15.90 -14.02 -3.40
C LYS A 148 -14.48 -14.53 -3.70
N GLY A 149 -13.95 -15.39 -2.82
CA GLY A 149 -12.61 -15.99 -2.93
C GLY A 149 -11.48 -15.18 -2.29
N SER A 150 -11.75 -14.00 -1.74
CA SER A 150 -10.75 -13.14 -1.11
C SER A 150 -10.65 -13.39 0.40
N ASN A 151 -10.30 -14.61 0.81
CA ASN A 151 -10.42 -15.07 2.20
C ASN A 151 -9.16 -14.88 3.06
N LEU A 152 -8.08 -14.29 2.52
CA LEU A 152 -6.81 -14.14 3.25
C LEU A 152 -6.98 -13.41 4.59
N MET A 153 -7.82 -12.38 4.64
CA MET A 153 -8.09 -11.65 5.87
C MET A 153 -8.69 -12.53 6.97
N GLY A 154 -9.51 -13.53 6.62
CA GLY A 154 -10.05 -14.48 7.60
C GLY A 154 -8.97 -15.38 8.22
N LEU A 155 -7.86 -15.64 7.52
CA LEU A 155 -6.72 -16.41 8.06
C LEU A 155 -5.80 -15.56 8.95
N LEU A 156 -5.74 -14.25 8.70
CA LEU A 156 -4.92 -13.30 9.47
C LEU A 156 -5.64 -12.76 10.71
N GLN A 157 -6.92 -13.06 10.87
CA GLN A 157 -7.75 -12.61 11.98
C GLN A 157 -7.68 -13.57 13.17
N THR A 158 -7.79 -13.00 14.37
CA THR A 158 -8.03 -13.71 15.62
C THR A 158 -9.44 -13.39 16.12
N ILE A 159 -10.00 -14.27 16.93
CA ILE A 159 -11.24 -13.98 17.67
C ILE A 159 -10.97 -12.80 18.61
N MET A 160 -11.88 -11.83 18.62
CA MET A 160 -11.86 -10.75 19.61
C MET A 160 -12.24 -11.35 20.96
N THR A 161 -11.36 -11.24 21.95
CA THR A 161 -11.55 -11.84 23.27
C THR A 161 -11.63 -10.78 24.35
N ASP A 162 -12.62 -10.91 25.24
CA ASP A 162 -12.65 -10.14 26.49
C ASP A 162 -11.78 -10.78 27.58
N GLY A 163 -11.31 -9.96 28.52
CA GLY A 163 -10.59 -10.39 29.72
C GLY A 163 -9.06 -10.20 29.69
N SER A 164 -8.49 -10.04 30.89
CA SER A 164 -7.04 -9.85 31.11
C SER A 164 -6.27 -11.15 31.31
N ALA A 165 -6.95 -12.26 31.61
CA ALA A 165 -6.32 -13.54 31.91
C ALA A 165 -6.23 -14.47 30.68
N ALA A 166 -5.06 -15.07 30.45
CA ALA A 166 -4.81 -15.96 29.31
C ALA A 166 -5.78 -17.16 29.24
N LYS A 167 -6.23 -17.69 30.38
CA LYS A 167 -7.20 -18.78 30.45
C LYS A 167 -8.57 -18.38 29.89
N GLN A 168 -9.02 -17.15 30.15
CA GLN A 168 -10.30 -16.63 29.63
C GLN A 168 -10.24 -16.46 28.11
N ARG A 169 -9.15 -15.87 27.60
CA ARG A 169 -8.97 -15.70 26.14
C ARG A 169 -8.94 -17.02 25.38
N ARG A 170 -8.28 -18.05 25.91
CA ARG A 170 -8.22 -19.38 25.28
C ARG A 170 -9.58 -20.08 25.19
N ARG A 171 -10.51 -19.83 26.14
CA ARG A 171 -11.86 -20.43 26.09
C ARG A 171 -12.67 -19.96 24.89
N ASN A 172 -12.37 -18.80 24.31
CA ASN A 172 -13.09 -18.30 23.14
C ASN A 172 -12.69 -19.00 21.83
N TRP A 173 -11.62 -19.81 21.87
CA TRP A 173 -11.14 -20.59 20.73
C TRP A 173 -11.62 -22.05 20.74
N ILE A 174 -12.27 -22.49 21.81
CA ILE A 174 -12.78 -23.86 22.03
C ILE A 174 -14.29 -23.81 21.94
#